data_AF-A0A953JVA6-F1
#
_entry.id   AF-A0A953JVA6-F1
#
_cell.length_a   1.000
_cell.length_b   1.000
_cell.length_c   1.000
_cell.angle_alpha   90.00
_cell.angle_beta   90.00
_cell.angle_gamma   90.00
#
_symmetry.space_group_name_H-M   'P 1'
#
loop_
_entity.id
_entity.type
_entity.pdbx_description
1 polymer ?
#
loop_
_entity_poly.entity_id
_entity_poly.type
_entity_poly.pdbx_seq_one_letter_code
_entity_poly.pdbx_strand_id
1 'polypeptide(L)'
;MQPQRSSLVTEYRLQSRFEELRDRLLGSPRQERLQQPLAYWTLPHDRRLPLAFMSRNLHELLNTPFDALIATPGVGQKKMVALVHLLERAESNLDGESGTYPIDEALAALDSELSADSTVEAGFAADRVSESAWSLWRDSVKRYHLEEETLGRFAPSLERLPRVLWHTTLNAYCDLSLGEIRGLKTHGEKRVAAVLEVFHELYALLSGLGTMSHLAIRLQPRLAGQVENWLLAALERSEPPCPAELDRQLLTPLAAQVRGDLGELVGDLVDDRLGLSGHEASVREKAAALGLTRARLYQLLADAAEVIAVRWPEGQYLAQHLAGKLRSQGADLGEYERFFAAVDLFFPSRHVNGTAPPSQGDATRPDGHQRRAG
;
A
#
# COMPACT_ATOMS: atom_id res chain seq x y z
N MET A 1 -11.16 -27.07 -50.43
CA MET A 1 -12.15 -25.98 -50.35
C MET A 1 -13.03 -26.12 -49.11
N GLN A 2 -12.47 -25.98 -47.90
CA GLN A 2 -13.21 -26.00 -46.61
C GLN A 2 -12.94 -24.83 -45.62
N PRO A 3 -12.33 -23.68 -45.96
CA PRO A 3 -12.10 -22.62 -44.94
C PRO A 3 -13.29 -21.68 -44.66
N GLN A 4 -14.29 -21.58 -45.56
CA GLN A 4 -15.34 -20.56 -45.43
C GLN A 4 -16.39 -20.84 -44.33
N ARG A 5 -16.72 -22.12 -44.07
CA ARG A 5 -17.72 -22.46 -43.04
C ARG A 5 -17.22 -22.21 -41.61
N SER A 6 -15.92 -22.42 -41.36
CA SER A 6 -15.30 -22.16 -40.05
C SER A 6 -15.28 -20.66 -39.74
N SER A 7 -14.94 -19.83 -40.74
CA SER A 7 -14.95 -18.36 -40.64
C SER A 7 -16.33 -17.80 -40.27
N LEU A 8 -17.39 -18.28 -40.91
CA LEU A 8 -18.76 -17.80 -40.66
C LEU A 8 -19.27 -18.16 -39.25
N VAL A 9 -18.91 -19.34 -38.75
CA VAL A 9 -19.28 -19.76 -37.38
C VAL A 9 -18.56 -18.89 -36.35
N THR A 10 -17.28 -18.60 -36.56
CA THR A 10 -16.51 -17.72 -35.67
C THR A 10 -17.04 -16.28 -35.68
N GLU A 11 -17.42 -15.78 -36.86
CA GLU A 11 -17.99 -14.44 -37.01
C GLU A 11 -19.35 -14.32 -36.32
N TYR A 12 -20.23 -15.30 -36.48
CA TYR A 12 -21.50 -15.36 -35.76
C TYR A 12 -21.32 -15.40 -34.24
N ARG A 13 -20.34 -16.16 -33.74
CA ARG A 13 -20.01 -16.20 -32.30
C ARG A 13 -19.49 -14.85 -31.79
N LEU A 14 -18.60 -14.22 -32.54
CA LEU A 14 -18.09 -12.88 -32.21
C LEU A 14 -19.22 -11.85 -32.18
N GLN A 15 -20.14 -11.92 -33.14
CA GLN A 15 -21.32 -11.06 -33.18
C GLN A 15 -22.20 -11.28 -31.95
N SER A 16 -22.58 -12.52 -31.66
CA SER A 16 -23.39 -12.87 -30.48
C SER A 16 -22.75 -12.35 -29.19
N ARG A 17 -21.44 -12.58 -29.03
CA ARG A 17 -20.71 -12.14 -27.83
C ARG A 17 -20.63 -10.62 -27.73
N PHE A 18 -20.43 -9.94 -28.85
CA PHE A 18 -20.44 -8.48 -28.91
C PHE A 18 -21.83 -7.92 -28.53
N GLU A 19 -22.91 -8.51 -29.04
CA GLU A 19 -24.28 -8.10 -28.73
C GLU A 19 -24.61 -8.32 -27.24
N GLU A 20 -24.22 -9.45 -26.65
CA GLU A 20 -24.35 -9.70 -25.21
C GLU A 20 -23.60 -8.66 -24.36
N LEU A 21 -22.36 -8.33 -24.74
CA LEU A 21 -21.56 -7.32 -24.04
C LEU A 21 -22.14 -5.93 -24.22
N ARG A 22 -22.65 -5.61 -25.41
CA ARG A 22 -23.32 -4.35 -25.70
C ARG A 22 -24.51 -4.15 -24.77
N ASP A 23 -25.39 -5.14 -24.67
CA ASP A 23 -26.59 -5.01 -23.85
C ASP A 23 -26.25 -4.85 -22.35
N ARG A 24 -25.26 -5.61 -21.86
CA ARG A 24 -24.79 -5.52 -20.47
C ARG A 24 -24.11 -4.18 -20.17
N LEU A 25 -23.19 -3.75 -21.02
CA LEU A 25 -22.46 -2.48 -20.84
C LEU A 25 -23.38 -1.27 -20.96
N LEU A 26 -24.28 -1.24 -21.96
CA LEU A 26 -25.27 -0.16 -22.10
C LEU A 26 -26.32 -0.19 -20.98
N GLY A 27 -26.62 -1.35 -20.41
CA GLY A 27 -27.50 -1.50 -19.24
C GLY A 27 -26.85 -1.15 -17.89
N SER A 28 -25.52 -1.00 -17.83
CA SER A 28 -24.79 -0.76 -16.58
C SER A 28 -25.13 0.61 -15.98
N PRO A 29 -25.26 0.74 -14.64
CA PRO A 29 -25.51 2.02 -13.98
C PRO A 29 -24.34 3.03 -14.13
N ARG A 30 -23.17 2.60 -14.63
CA ARG A 30 -21.97 3.44 -14.80
C ARG A 30 -21.76 3.90 -16.25
N GLN A 31 -22.82 4.28 -16.96
CA GLN A 31 -22.77 4.68 -18.37
C GLN A 31 -21.82 5.86 -18.66
N GLU A 32 -21.58 6.75 -17.70
CA GLU A 32 -20.66 7.88 -17.86
C GLU A 32 -19.25 7.44 -18.28
N ARG A 33 -18.81 6.26 -17.82
CA ARG A 33 -17.50 5.70 -18.16
C ARG A 33 -17.42 5.15 -19.59
N LEU A 34 -18.57 4.90 -20.23
CA LEU A 34 -18.61 4.53 -21.65
C LEU A 34 -18.21 5.70 -22.58
N GLN A 35 -18.14 6.92 -22.06
CA GLN A 35 -17.63 8.09 -22.80
C GLN A 35 -16.09 8.06 -22.94
N GLN A 36 -15.40 7.17 -22.23
CA GLN A 36 -13.96 7.02 -22.36
C GLN A 36 -13.57 6.35 -23.69
N PRO A 37 -12.46 6.78 -24.33
CA PRO A 37 -11.98 6.19 -25.57
C PRO A 37 -11.57 4.72 -25.38
N LEU A 38 -11.62 3.90 -26.42
CA LEU A 38 -11.23 2.49 -26.34
C LEU A 38 -9.78 2.31 -25.82
N ALA A 39 -8.88 3.24 -26.16
CA ALA A 39 -7.50 3.26 -25.66
C ALA A 39 -7.38 3.36 -24.13
N TYR A 40 -8.38 3.88 -23.43
CA TYR A 40 -8.40 3.97 -21.96
C TYR A 40 -8.44 2.59 -21.27
N TRP A 41 -8.90 1.56 -22.01
CA TRP A 41 -9.12 0.21 -21.48
C TRP A 41 -7.99 -0.76 -21.84
N THR A 42 -6.99 -0.30 -22.61
CA THR A 42 -5.90 -1.15 -23.09
C THR A 42 -4.82 -1.35 -22.03
N LEU A 43 -4.04 -2.41 -22.21
CA LEU A 43 -2.84 -2.75 -21.45
C LEU A 43 -1.61 -2.70 -22.37
N PRO A 44 -0.40 -2.49 -21.81
CA PRO A 44 0.85 -2.45 -22.61
C PRO A 44 1.10 -3.71 -23.43
N HIS A 45 0.62 -4.87 -22.97
CA HIS A 45 0.81 -6.16 -23.63
C HIS A 45 -0.30 -6.54 -24.61
N ASP A 46 -1.34 -5.70 -24.75
CA ASP A 46 -2.43 -5.99 -25.69
C ASP A 46 -1.92 -5.94 -27.14
N ARG A 47 -2.08 -7.06 -27.84
CA ARG A 47 -1.67 -7.19 -29.25
C ARG A 47 -2.87 -7.13 -30.17
N ARG A 48 -2.62 -6.80 -31.44
CA ARG A 48 -3.63 -6.77 -32.51
C ARG A 48 -4.83 -5.85 -32.19
N LEU A 49 -4.56 -4.72 -31.53
CA LEU A 49 -5.58 -3.72 -31.23
C LEU A 49 -6.19 -3.12 -32.52
N PRO A 50 -7.51 -2.89 -32.57
CA PRO A 50 -8.15 -2.18 -33.68
C PRO A 50 -7.82 -0.68 -33.61
N LEU A 51 -6.67 -0.29 -34.17
CA LEU A 51 -6.18 1.10 -34.15
C LEU A 51 -7.20 2.14 -34.62
N ALA A 52 -8.04 1.79 -35.61
CA ALA A 52 -9.11 2.65 -36.12
C ALA A 52 -10.17 3.03 -35.07
N PHE A 53 -10.27 2.26 -33.97
CA PHE A 53 -11.25 2.46 -32.92
C PHE A 53 -10.65 3.07 -31.64
N MET A 54 -9.33 3.19 -31.54
CA MET A 54 -8.64 3.58 -30.30
C MET A 54 -9.07 4.94 -29.75
N SER A 55 -9.38 5.90 -30.64
CA SER A 55 -9.85 7.24 -30.27
C SER A 55 -11.36 7.35 -30.10
N ARG A 56 -12.12 6.33 -30.51
CA ARG A 56 -13.59 6.33 -30.38
C ARG A 56 -13.98 5.92 -28.98
N ASN A 57 -15.01 6.56 -28.42
CA ASN A 57 -15.53 6.17 -27.11
C ASN A 57 -16.29 4.83 -27.20
N LEU A 58 -16.35 4.13 -26.07
CA LEU A 58 -17.07 2.85 -25.98
C LEU A 58 -18.54 3.00 -26.35
N HIS A 59 -19.19 4.09 -25.95
CA HIS A 59 -20.60 4.34 -26.24
C HIS A 59 -20.89 4.36 -27.75
N GLU A 60 -20.08 5.05 -28.54
CA GLU A 60 -20.17 5.08 -30.00
C GLU A 60 -19.90 3.72 -30.62
N LEU A 61 -18.90 2.99 -30.10
CA LEU A 61 -18.55 1.66 -30.60
C LEU A 61 -19.68 0.67 -30.35
N LEU A 62 -20.24 0.66 -29.14
CA LEU A 62 -21.36 -0.22 -28.77
C LEU A 62 -22.65 0.12 -29.54
N ASN A 63 -22.87 1.37 -29.90
CA ASN A 63 -23.99 1.77 -30.75
C ASN A 63 -23.75 1.54 -32.25
N THR A 64 -22.53 1.22 -32.66
CA THR A 64 -22.22 0.87 -34.06
C THR A 64 -22.57 -0.61 -34.28
N PRO A 65 -23.37 -0.94 -35.32
CA PRO A 65 -23.66 -2.34 -35.65
C PRO A 65 -22.39 -3.17 -35.90
N PHE A 66 -22.39 -4.43 -35.48
CA PHE A 66 -21.24 -5.33 -35.62
C PHE A 66 -20.73 -5.40 -37.07
N ASP A 67 -21.64 -5.51 -38.05
CA ASP A 67 -21.32 -5.55 -39.48
C ASP A 67 -20.56 -4.31 -39.96
N ALA A 68 -20.89 -3.14 -39.41
CA ALA A 68 -20.20 -1.90 -39.74
C ALA A 68 -18.81 -1.83 -39.08
N LEU A 69 -18.64 -2.40 -37.89
CA LEU A 69 -17.34 -2.49 -37.22
C LEU A 69 -16.39 -3.43 -37.97
N ILE A 70 -16.84 -4.63 -38.33
CA ILE A 70 -15.99 -5.60 -39.03
C ILE A 70 -15.68 -5.18 -40.49
N ALA A 71 -16.55 -4.40 -41.11
CA ALA A 71 -16.30 -3.83 -42.44
C ALA A 71 -15.27 -2.68 -42.44
N THR A 72 -14.81 -2.22 -41.27
CA THR A 72 -13.84 -1.11 -41.18
C THR A 72 -12.49 -1.53 -41.77
N PRO A 73 -11.89 -0.74 -42.69
CA PRO A 73 -10.60 -1.07 -43.29
C PRO A 73 -9.52 -1.34 -42.24
N GLY A 74 -8.87 -2.50 -42.36
CA GLY A 74 -7.82 -2.92 -41.44
C GLY A 74 -8.31 -3.44 -40.09
N VAL A 75 -9.62 -3.67 -39.90
CA VAL A 75 -10.23 -4.36 -38.76
C VAL A 75 -10.76 -5.71 -39.24
N GLY A 76 -9.99 -6.78 -39.04
CA GLY A 76 -10.43 -8.15 -39.34
C GLY A 76 -10.85 -8.92 -38.08
N GLN A 77 -11.22 -10.19 -38.25
CA GLN A 77 -11.66 -11.08 -37.15
C GLN A 77 -10.72 -11.07 -35.94
N LYS A 78 -9.40 -11.18 -36.13
CA LYS A 78 -8.42 -11.16 -35.02
C LYS A 78 -8.44 -9.87 -34.21
N LYS A 79 -8.78 -8.74 -34.84
CA LYS A 79 -8.91 -7.44 -34.15
C LYS A 79 -10.28 -7.28 -33.49
N MET A 80 -11.31 -7.91 -34.03
CA MET A 80 -12.63 -8.00 -33.39
C MET A 80 -12.59 -8.88 -32.14
N VAL A 81 -11.81 -9.97 -32.14
CA VAL A 81 -11.52 -10.75 -30.92
C VAL A 81 -10.86 -9.86 -29.86
N ALA A 82 -9.82 -9.10 -30.23
CA ALA A 82 -9.17 -8.15 -29.32
C ALA A 82 -10.15 -7.07 -28.80
N LEU A 83 -11.06 -6.57 -29.66
CA LEU A 83 -12.12 -5.65 -29.24
C LEU A 83 -13.03 -6.28 -28.18
N VAL A 84 -13.52 -7.50 -28.43
CA VAL A 84 -14.39 -8.22 -27.48
C VAL A 84 -13.69 -8.42 -26.13
N HIS A 85 -12.41 -8.79 -26.10
CA HIS A 85 -11.65 -8.88 -24.84
C HIS A 85 -11.52 -7.53 -24.11
N LEU A 86 -11.35 -6.43 -24.84
CA LEU A 86 -11.36 -5.10 -24.22
C LEU A 86 -12.73 -4.74 -23.65
N LEU A 87 -13.82 -5.13 -24.31
CA LEU A 87 -15.18 -4.93 -23.82
C LEU A 87 -15.46 -5.76 -22.56
N GLU A 88 -15.02 -7.03 -22.53
CA GLU A 88 -15.11 -7.88 -21.33
C GLU A 88 -14.31 -7.27 -20.17
N ARG A 89 -13.10 -6.75 -20.43
CA ARG A 89 -12.32 -6.05 -19.41
C ARG A 89 -13.01 -4.78 -18.92
N ALA A 90 -13.62 -4.01 -19.82
CA ALA A 90 -14.38 -2.83 -19.46
C ALA A 90 -15.58 -3.21 -18.57
N GLU A 91 -16.28 -4.30 -18.88
CA GLU A 91 -17.36 -4.85 -18.07
C GLU A 91 -16.90 -5.20 -16.65
N SER A 92 -15.86 -6.04 -16.51
CA SER A 92 -15.33 -6.44 -15.19
C SER A 92 -14.90 -5.23 -14.34
N ASN A 93 -14.29 -4.21 -14.95
CA ASN A 93 -13.92 -2.98 -14.26
C ASN A 93 -15.12 -2.13 -13.86
N LEU A 94 -16.22 -2.16 -14.61
CA LEU A 94 -17.43 -1.41 -14.29
C LEU A 94 -18.22 -2.05 -13.14
N ASP A 95 -18.25 -3.37 -13.05
CA ASP A 95 -19.04 -4.07 -12.01
C ASP A 95 -18.22 -4.42 -10.75
N GLY A 96 -16.88 -4.29 -10.82
CA GLY A 96 -15.99 -4.51 -9.66
C GLY A 96 -15.73 -5.97 -9.33
N GLU A 97 -16.27 -6.90 -10.13
CA GLU A 97 -15.95 -8.32 -10.07
C GLU A 97 -14.80 -8.63 -11.04
N SER A 98 -13.69 -9.16 -10.52
CA SER A 98 -12.65 -9.81 -11.32
C SER A 98 -13.19 -11.15 -11.85
N GLY A 99 -14.10 -11.08 -12.82
CA GLY A 99 -14.62 -12.26 -13.51
C GLY A 99 -13.68 -12.70 -14.61
N THR A 100 -12.89 -13.76 -14.37
CA THR A 100 -12.38 -14.61 -15.44
C THR A 100 -13.58 -15.37 -16.01
N TYR A 101 -14.20 -14.83 -17.06
CA TYR A 101 -15.25 -15.56 -17.76
C TYR A 101 -14.63 -16.67 -18.61
N PRO A 102 -15.24 -17.85 -18.67
CA PRO A 102 -14.79 -18.92 -19.55
C PRO A 102 -14.94 -18.46 -20.99
N ILE A 103 -13.81 -18.14 -21.63
CA ILE A 103 -13.73 -17.89 -23.07
C ILE A 103 -14.10 -19.22 -23.75
N ASP A 104 -15.13 -19.22 -24.60
CA ASP A 104 -15.56 -20.35 -25.42
C ASP A 104 -14.35 -20.98 -26.15
N GLU A 105 -14.22 -22.31 -26.19
CA GLU A 105 -13.04 -23.05 -26.68
C GLU A 105 -12.55 -22.60 -28.08
N ALA A 106 -13.46 -22.12 -28.93
CA ALA A 106 -13.14 -21.60 -30.26
C ALA A 106 -12.53 -20.18 -30.25
N LEU A 107 -12.94 -19.33 -29.31
CA LEU A 107 -12.32 -18.02 -29.06
C LEU A 107 -11.01 -18.20 -28.27
N ALA A 108 -10.97 -19.18 -27.38
CA ALA A 108 -9.77 -19.56 -26.62
C ALA A 108 -8.64 -20.07 -27.54
N ALA A 109 -8.98 -20.76 -28.64
CA ALA A 109 -8.00 -21.16 -29.65
C ALA A 109 -7.38 -19.96 -30.40
N LEU A 110 -8.14 -18.88 -30.60
CA LEU A 110 -7.64 -17.62 -31.18
C LEU A 110 -6.88 -16.76 -30.15
N ASP A 111 -7.24 -16.89 -28.87
CA ASP A 111 -6.60 -16.26 -27.71
C ASP A 111 -5.27 -16.93 -27.30
N SER A 112 -5.16 -18.25 -27.47
CA SER A 112 -3.92 -19.00 -27.23
C SER A 112 -2.77 -18.56 -28.16
N GLU A 113 -3.09 -18.05 -29.37
CA GLU A 113 -2.12 -17.39 -30.27
C GLU A 113 -1.75 -15.95 -29.83
N LEU A 114 -2.53 -15.33 -28.93
CA LEU A 114 -2.35 -13.96 -28.45
C LEU A 114 -1.61 -13.91 -27.10
N SER A 115 -1.75 -14.95 -26.27
CA SER A 115 -1.46 -14.93 -24.83
C SER A 115 -0.30 -15.84 -24.38
N ALA A 116 0.65 -16.15 -25.27
CA ALA A 116 1.84 -16.94 -24.95
C ALA A 116 2.91 -16.14 -24.19
N ASP A 117 2.62 -15.72 -22.95
CA ASP A 117 3.57 -15.67 -21.84
C ASP A 117 2.86 -15.19 -20.56
N SER A 118 2.70 -16.06 -19.56
CA SER A 118 2.80 -15.67 -18.15
C SER A 118 2.60 -16.84 -17.20
N THR A 119 3.71 -17.37 -16.71
CA THR A 119 3.76 -18.02 -15.40
C THR A 119 3.62 -16.93 -14.33
N VAL A 120 2.53 -16.97 -13.55
CA VAL A 120 2.24 -15.99 -12.51
C VAL A 120 2.90 -16.42 -11.21
N GLU A 121 3.94 -15.70 -10.78
CA GLU A 121 4.29 -15.62 -9.36
C GLU A 121 3.17 -14.86 -8.63
N ALA A 122 2.80 -15.31 -7.43
CA ALA A 122 1.72 -14.77 -6.61
C ALA A 122 2.05 -13.38 -6.02
N GLY A 123 2.23 -12.38 -6.88
CA GLY A 123 2.53 -10.99 -6.53
C GLY A 123 1.75 -9.98 -7.38
N PHE A 124 1.62 -8.75 -6.87
CA PHE A 124 0.96 -7.65 -7.57
C PHE A 124 1.70 -7.30 -8.88
N ALA A 125 0.98 -7.32 -10.02
CA ALA A 125 1.54 -7.08 -11.35
C ALA A 125 1.26 -5.66 -11.85
N ALA A 126 2.16 -4.72 -11.53
CA ALA A 126 2.02 -3.29 -11.83
C ALA A 126 1.95 -2.95 -13.34
N ASP A 127 2.51 -3.80 -14.19
CA ASP A 127 2.49 -3.68 -15.65
C ASP A 127 1.12 -4.00 -16.25
N ARG A 128 0.30 -4.79 -15.54
CA ARG A 128 -1.07 -5.19 -15.92
C ARG A 128 -2.14 -4.19 -15.48
N VAL A 129 -1.76 -3.09 -14.85
CA VAL A 129 -2.71 -2.04 -14.47
C VAL A 129 -3.11 -1.24 -15.71
N SER A 130 -4.41 -1.08 -15.92
CA SER A 130 -5.00 -0.22 -16.95
C SER A 130 -5.35 1.16 -16.40
N GLU A 131 -5.48 2.16 -17.29
CA GLU A 131 -5.93 3.51 -16.90
C GLU A 131 -7.31 3.46 -16.23
N SER A 132 -8.20 2.60 -16.72
CA SER A 132 -9.52 2.38 -16.14
C SER A 132 -9.51 1.84 -14.70
N ALA A 133 -8.65 0.87 -14.41
CA ALA A 133 -8.47 0.32 -13.07
C ALA A 133 -7.87 1.39 -12.15
N TRP A 134 -6.82 2.07 -12.61
CA TRP A 134 -6.19 3.15 -11.86
C TRP A 134 -7.18 4.26 -11.47
N SER A 135 -8.02 4.68 -12.40
CA SER A 135 -9.09 5.66 -12.16
C SER A 135 -10.10 5.18 -11.11
N LEU A 136 -10.54 3.91 -11.12
CA LEU A 136 -11.40 3.35 -10.06
C LEU A 136 -10.75 3.45 -8.69
N TRP A 137 -9.46 3.13 -8.61
CA TRP A 137 -8.74 3.12 -7.34
C TRP A 137 -8.63 4.54 -6.78
N ARG A 138 -8.28 5.52 -7.63
CA ARG A 138 -8.26 6.94 -7.26
C ARG A 138 -9.64 7.46 -6.83
N ASP A 139 -10.68 7.14 -7.58
CA ASP A 139 -12.06 7.53 -7.24
C ASP A 139 -12.51 6.96 -5.90
N SER A 140 -12.09 5.73 -5.58
CA SER A 140 -12.38 5.11 -4.28
C SER A 140 -11.70 5.85 -3.14
N VAL A 141 -10.41 6.18 -3.27
CA VAL A 141 -9.68 6.99 -2.28
C VAL A 141 -10.39 8.33 -2.03
N LYS A 142 -10.81 9.03 -3.10
CA LYS A 142 -11.54 10.30 -3.00
C LYS A 142 -12.91 10.15 -2.34
N ARG A 143 -13.66 9.11 -2.73
CA ARG A 143 -15.01 8.83 -2.18
C ARG A 143 -15.00 8.63 -0.67
N TYR A 144 -13.94 8.02 -0.14
CA TYR A 144 -13.79 7.73 1.29
C TYR A 144 -12.95 8.75 2.04
N HIS A 145 -12.61 9.89 1.42
CA HIS A 145 -11.87 10.99 2.03
C HIS A 145 -10.49 10.60 2.60
N LEU A 146 -9.79 9.71 1.89
CA LEU A 146 -8.48 9.19 2.30
C LEU A 146 -7.31 9.98 1.69
N GLU A 147 -7.55 11.04 0.93
CA GLU A 147 -6.52 11.75 0.16
C GLU A 147 -5.37 12.28 1.05
N GLU A 148 -5.71 12.75 2.26
CA GLU A 148 -4.74 13.35 3.19
C GLU A 148 -3.94 12.31 3.99
N GLU A 149 -4.28 11.02 3.87
CA GLU A 149 -3.54 9.94 4.49
C GLU A 149 -2.27 9.62 3.70
N THR A 150 -1.24 9.10 4.39
CA THR A 150 0.05 8.78 3.77
C THR A 150 0.07 7.38 3.14
N LEU A 151 0.83 7.22 2.05
CA LEU A 151 1.07 5.92 1.42
C LEU A 151 1.63 4.91 2.42
N GLY A 152 2.58 5.33 3.26
CA GLY A 152 3.20 4.45 4.24
C GLY A 152 2.22 3.90 5.27
N ARG A 153 1.17 4.64 5.62
CA ARG A 153 0.13 4.16 6.54
C ARG A 153 -0.54 2.89 6.01
N PHE A 154 -0.81 2.84 4.71
CA PHE A 154 -1.57 1.76 4.06
C PHE A 154 -0.73 0.76 3.27
N ALA A 155 0.58 0.96 3.17
CA ALA A 155 1.45 0.01 2.50
C ALA A 155 1.36 -1.40 3.15
N PRO A 156 1.37 -2.49 2.38
CA PRO A 156 1.41 -3.84 2.97
C PRO A 156 2.61 -4.04 3.90
N SER A 157 3.77 -3.49 3.51
CA SER A 157 4.97 -3.39 4.32
C SER A 157 5.78 -2.15 3.88
N LEU A 158 6.35 -1.43 4.84
CA LEU A 158 7.25 -0.31 4.57
C LEU A 158 8.59 -0.75 4.00
N GLU A 159 8.96 -2.03 4.12
CA GLU A 159 10.16 -2.61 3.51
C GLU A 159 10.09 -2.52 1.97
N ARG A 160 8.88 -2.70 1.41
CA ARG A 160 8.63 -2.67 -0.04
C ARG A 160 8.34 -1.27 -0.57
N LEU A 161 8.01 -0.32 0.32
CA LEU A 161 7.77 1.07 -0.04
C LEU A 161 9.07 1.88 0.12
N PRO A 162 9.61 2.50 -0.94
CA PRO A 162 10.79 3.35 -0.81
C PRO A 162 10.57 4.47 0.23
N ARG A 163 11.51 4.63 1.17
CA ARG A 163 11.38 5.54 2.33
C ARG A 163 10.90 6.96 2.02
N VAL A 164 11.32 7.52 0.89
CA VAL A 164 10.88 8.85 0.43
C VAL A 164 9.36 8.96 0.24
N LEU A 165 8.66 7.84 0.06
CA LEU A 165 7.21 7.77 -0.15
C LEU A 165 6.43 7.53 1.14
N TRP A 166 7.07 7.22 2.27
CA TRP A 166 6.37 6.85 3.50
C TRP A 166 5.42 7.93 4.00
N HIS A 167 5.83 9.19 3.87
CA HIS A 167 5.06 10.37 4.29
C HIS A 167 4.33 11.08 3.13
N THR A 168 4.45 10.58 1.91
CA THR A 168 3.73 11.17 0.77
C THR A 168 2.26 10.84 0.90
N THR A 169 1.39 11.85 0.79
CA THR A 169 -0.06 11.66 0.85
C THR A 169 -0.60 10.97 -0.40
N LEU A 170 -1.73 10.29 -0.27
CA LEU A 170 -2.43 9.70 -1.42
C LEU A 170 -2.84 10.78 -2.44
N ASN A 171 -3.20 11.97 -1.95
CA ASN A 171 -3.57 13.13 -2.75
C ASN A 171 -2.56 13.45 -3.86
N ALA A 172 -1.26 13.26 -3.58
CA ALA A 172 -0.18 13.51 -4.55
C ALA A 172 -0.33 12.72 -5.87
N TYR A 173 -1.11 11.63 -5.86
CA TYR A 173 -1.35 10.77 -7.03
C TYR A 173 -2.82 10.73 -7.46
N CYS A 174 -3.74 11.25 -6.65
CA CYS A 174 -5.18 11.21 -6.89
C CYS A 174 -5.63 11.96 -8.15
N ASP A 175 -4.82 12.86 -8.70
CA ASP A 175 -5.14 13.61 -9.91
C ASP A 175 -4.32 13.18 -11.14
N LEU A 176 -3.34 12.29 -10.98
CA LEU A 176 -2.50 11.83 -12.08
C LEU A 176 -3.12 10.64 -12.80
N SER A 177 -3.08 10.63 -14.13
CA SER A 177 -3.31 9.44 -14.95
C SER A 177 -2.21 8.39 -14.76
N LEU A 178 -2.47 7.15 -15.18
CA LEU A 178 -1.48 6.07 -15.15
C LEU A 178 -0.29 6.39 -16.07
N GLY A 179 -0.54 7.07 -17.19
CA GLY A 179 0.50 7.60 -18.06
C GLY A 179 1.38 8.64 -17.35
N GLU A 180 0.78 9.58 -16.64
CA GLU A 180 1.50 10.65 -15.92
C GLU A 180 2.34 10.11 -14.77
N ILE A 181 1.79 9.20 -13.94
CA ILE A 181 2.56 8.60 -12.85
C ILE A 181 3.76 7.78 -13.36
N ARG A 182 3.59 7.03 -14.46
CA ARG A 182 4.69 6.30 -15.12
C ARG A 182 5.72 7.23 -15.75
N GLY A 183 5.32 8.45 -16.13
CA GLY A 183 6.18 9.49 -16.70
C GLY A 183 6.90 10.39 -15.68
N LEU A 184 6.63 10.24 -14.38
CA LEU A 184 7.27 11.07 -13.35
C LEU A 184 8.78 10.82 -13.29
N LYS A 185 9.58 11.85 -13.57
CA LYS A 185 11.06 11.77 -13.55
C LYS A 185 11.64 11.29 -12.22
N THR A 186 10.92 11.53 -11.12
CA THR A 186 11.32 11.14 -9.76
C THR A 186 10.89 9.72 -9.40
N HIS A 187 10.12 9.04 -10.24
CA HIS A 187 9.58 7.71 -9.98
C HIS A 187 10.08 6.72 -11.04
N GLY A 188 11.04 5.89 -10.66
CA GLY A 188 11.34 4.68 -11.41
C GLY A 188 10.24 3.64 -11.26
N GLU A 189 10.30 2.58 -12.07
CA GLU A 189 9.31 1.50 -12.12
C GLU A 189 8.96 0.93 -10.73
N LYS A 190 9.95 0.71 -9.87
CA LYS A 190 9.74 0.23 -8.49
C LYS A 190 8.87 1.16 -7.64
N ARG A 191 9.05 2.48 -7.77
CA ARG A 191 8.26 3.47 -7.03
C ARG A 191 6.83 3.50 -7.55
N VAL A 192 6.65 3.46 -8.86
CA VAL A 192 5.33 3.41 -9.49
C VAL A 192 4.59 2.14 -9.05
N ALA A 193 5.25 0.98 -9.12
CA ALA A 193 4.68 -0.29 -8.68
C ALA A 193 4.20 -0.25 -7.23
N ALA A 194 5.02 0.28 -6.31
CA ALA A 194 4.65 0.42 -4.91
C ALA A 194 3.43 1.34 -4.71
N VAL A 195 3.36 2.48 -5.42
CA VAL A 195 2.19 3.36 -5.34
C VAL A 195 0.93 2.64 -5.84
N LEU A 196 1.02 1.97 -6.99
CA LEU A 196 -0.11 1.24 -7.57
C LEU A 196 -0.59 0.11 -6.65
N GLU A 197 0.32 -0.60 -5.99
CA GLU A 197 0.00 -1.66 -5.02
C GLU A 197 -0.80 -1.11 -3.83
N VAL A 198 -0.40 0.03 -3.25
CA VAL A 198 -1.14 0.67 -2.14
C VAL A 198 -2.57 1.03 -2.55
N PHE A 199 -2.73 1.66 -3.71
CA PHE A 199 -4.06 2.03 -4.21
C PHE A 199 -4.93 0.81 -4.55
N HIS A 200 -4.33 -0.24 -5.10
CA HIS A 200 -5.02 -1.50 -5.36
C HIS A 200 -5.55 -2.13 -4.08
N GLU A 201 -4.71 -2.27 -3.04
CA GLU A 201 -5.11 -2.85 -1.75
C GLU A 201 -6.21 -2.04 -1.07
N LEU A 202 -6.09 -0.71 -1.09
CA LEU A 202 -7.15 0.18 -0.60
C LEU A 202 -8.45 -0.01 -1.38
N TYR A 203 -8.38 -0.07 -2.70
CA TYR A 203 -9.56 -0.30 -3.54
C TYR A 203 -10.20 -1.67 -3.23
N ALA A 204 -9.41 -2.74 -3.13
CA ALA A 204 -9.89 -4.08 -2.82
C ALA A 204 -10.60 -4.11 -1.47
N LEU A 205 -10.00 -3.49 -0.45
CA LEU A 205 -10.59 -3.35 0.88
C LEU A 205 -11.92 -2.58 0.85
N LEU A 206 -11.93 -1.41 0.21
CA LEU A 206 -13.07 -0.50 0.16
C LEU A 206 -14.23 -1.03 -0.69
N SER A 207 -13.94 -1.80 -1.73
CA SER A 207 -14.95 -2.41 -2.59
C SER A 207 -15.80 -3.44 -1.83
N GLY A 208 -15.22 -4.11 -0.83
CA GLY A 208 -15.94 -5.06 0.02
C GLY A 208 -16.88 -4.42 1.06
N LEU A 209 -16.73 -3.12 1.36
CA LEU A 209 -17.46 -2.46 2.45
C LEU A 209 -18.88 -2.01 2.05
N GLY A 210 -19.19 -1.95 0.75
CA GLY A 210 -20.46 -1.42 0.25
C GLY A 210 -20.66 0.07 0.59
N THR A 211 -21.79 0.63 0.16
CA THR A 211 -22.16 2.03 0.51
C THR A 211 -23.14 2.02 1.67
N MET A 212 -22.71 2.51 2.84
CA MET A 212 -23.57 2.69 4.02
C MET A 212 -23.65 4.18 4.37
N SER A 213 -24.77 4.82 4.07
CA SER A 213 -24.94 6.28 4.21
C SER A 213 -24.98 6.79 5.66
N HIS A 214 -25.12 5.90 6.65
CA HIS A 214 -25.28 6.26 8.06
C HIS A 214 -24.06 5.89 8.92
N LEU A 215 -23.03 5.26 8.35
CA LEU A 215 -21.82 4.85 9.08
C LEU A 215 -20.59 5.57 8.52
N ALA A 216 -19.72 6.01 9.43
CA ALA A 216 -18.38 6.44 9.07
C ALA A 216 -17.43 5.25 9.15
N ILE A 217 -16.51 5.15 8.18
CA ILE A 217 -15.46 4.13 8.15
C ILE A 217 -14.13 4.82 8.45
N ARG A 218 -13.41 4.34 9.48
CA ARG A 218 -12.03 4.75 9.75
C ARG A 218 -11.11 3.59 9.42
N LEU A 219 -10.28 3.75 8.39
CA LEU A 219 -9.25 2.78 8.05
C LEU A 219 -8.02 3.02 8.92
N GLN A 220 -7.51 1.95 9.54
CA GLN A 220 -6.31 2.02 10.36
C GLN A 220 -5.52 0.71 10.26
N PRO A 221 -4.19 0.74 10.38
CA PRO A 221 -3.41 -0.48 10.53
C PRO A 221 -3.90 -1.29 11.72
N ARG A 222 -3.87 -2.63 11.59
CA ARG A 222 -4.38 -3.55 12.62
C ARG A 222 -3.74 -3.31 13.98
N LEU A 223 -2.44 -3.04 14.00
CA LEU A 223 -1.71 -2.65 15.21
C LEU A 223 -2.36 -1.45 15.89
N ALA A 224 -2.51 -0.34 15.14
CA ALA A 224 -3.04 0.91 15.65
C ALA A 224 -4.40 0.68 16.32
N GLY A 225 -5.32 -0.02 15.63
CA GLY A 225 -6.64 -0.28 16.19
C GLY A 225 -6.64 -1.14 17.46
N GLN A 226 -5.80 -2.17 17.53
CA GLN A 226 -5.72 -3.02 18.72
C GLN A 226 -5.12 -2.28 19.91
N VAL A 227 -4.01 -1.58 19.70
CA VAL A 227 -3.27 -0.90 20.76
C VAL A 227 -4.00 0.37 21.21
N GLU A 228 -4.59 1.15 20.29
CA GLU A 228 -5.35 2.36 20.59
C GLU A 228 -6.55 2.07 21.48
N ASN A 229 -7.36 1.06 21.14
CA ASN A 229 -8.51 0.67 21.94
C ASN A 229 -8.12 0.25 23.36
N TRP A 230 -7.03 -0.52 23.48
CA TRP A 230 -6.52 -0.92 24.79
C TRP A 230 -5.98 0.28 25.58
N LEU A 231 -5.22 1.18 24.96
CA LEU A 231 -4.70 2.38 25.62
C LEU A 231 -5.81 3.30 26.12
N LEU A 232 -6.85 3.54 25.32
CA LEU A 232 -7.99 4.35 25.73
C LEU A 232 -8.67 3.74 26.97
N ALA A 233 -8.93 2.43 26.95
CA ALA A 233 -9.47 1.73 28.12
C ALA A 233 -8.53 1.79 29.34
N ALA A 234 -7.22 1.64 29.13
CA ALA A 234 -6.22 1.73 30.20
C ALA A 234 -6.13 3.13 30.81
N LEU A 235 -6.34 4.18 30.01
CA LEU A 235 -6.37 5.57 30.47
C LEU A 235 -7.59 5.86 31.34
N GLU A 236 -8.74 5.24 31.07
CA GLU A 236 -9.97 5.41 31.86
C GLU A 236 -9.97 4.64 33.20
N ARG A 237 -9.17 3.58 33.33
CA ARG A 237 -9.08 2.78 34.57
C ARG A 237 -8.60 3.62 35.76
N SER A 238 -9.10 3.38 36.96
CA SER A 238 -8.60 4.06 38.16
C SER A 238 -7.19 3.59 38.54
N GLU A 239 -6.94 2.30 38.41
CA GLU A 239 -5.63 1.67 38.65
C GLU A 239 -4.78 1.62 37.37
N PRO A 240 -3.44 1.76 37.48
CA PRO A 240 -2.55 1.62 36.34
C PRO A 240 -2.52 0.17 35.81
N PRO A 241 -2.30 -0.04 34.50
CA PRO A 241 -2.06 -1.38 33.97
C PRO A 241 -0.76 -1.95 34.54
N CYS A 242 -0.72 -3.24 34.86
CA CYS A 242 0.50 -3.85 35.37
C CYS A 242 1.58 -4.00 34.26
N PRO A 243 2.87 -4.14 34.60
CA PRO A 243 3.95 -4.24 33.61
C PRO A 243 3.77 -5.37 32.59
N ALA A 244 3.32 -6.54 33.04
CA ALA A 244 3.07 -7.66 32.14
C ALA A 244 1.93 -7.38 31.14
N GLU A 245 0.96 -6.55 31.53
CA GLU A 245 -0.10 -6.09 30.63
C GLU A 245 0.45 -5.15 29.57
N LEU A 246 1.31 -4.20 29.96
CA LEU A 246 2.01 -3.28 29.04
C LEU A 246 2.85 -4.03 28.02
N ASP A 247 3.62 -5.03 28.45
CA ASP A 247 4.44 -5.83 27.54
C ASP A 247 3.57 -6.45 26.45
N ARG A 248 2.52 -7.16 26.86
CA ARG A 248 1.65 -7.93 25.97
C ARG A 248 0.80 -7.06 25.05
N GLN A 249 0.26 -5.95 25.55
CA GLN A 249 -0.76 -5.15 24.85
C GLN A 249 -0.17 -3.96 24.10
N LEU A 250 1.06 -3.54 24.41
CA LEU A 250 1.70 -2.38 23.79
C LEU A 250 3.08 -2.72 23.20
N LEU A 251 4.02 -3.23 24.00
CA LEU A 251 5.42 -3.37 23.55
C LEU A 251 5.56 -4.48 22.49
N THR A 252 5.03 -5.68 22.75
CA THR A 252 5.11 -6.80 21.80
C THR A 252 4.44 -6.47 20.47
N PRO A 253 3.23 -5.87 20.43
CA PRO A 253 2.64 -5.42 19.17
C PRO A 253 3.50 -4.38 18.42
N LEU A 254 4.05 -3.38 19.11
CA LEU A 254 4.92 -2.37 18.47
C LEU A 254 6.18 -3.01 17.88
N ALA A 255 6.83 -3.91 18.60
CA ALA A 255 8.00 -4.64 18.11
C ALA A 255 7.65 -5.53 16.90
N ALA A 256 6.49 -6.21 16.93
CA ALA A 256 6.00 -7.02 15.82
C ALA A 256 5.73 -6.18 14.55
N GLN A 257 5.18 -4.95 14.70
CA GLN A 257 5.01 -4.04 13.57
C GLN A 257 6.36 -3.66 12.95
N VAL A 258 7.34 -3.29 13.79
CA VAL A 258 8.69 -2.93 13.30
C VAL A 258 9.34 -4.10 12.58
N ARG A 259 9.24 -5.32 13.12
CA ARG A 259 9.72 -6.54 12.47
C ARG A 259 9.08 -6.74 11.09
N GLY A 260 7.78 -6.51 10.94
CA GLY A 260 7.09 -6.62 9.65
C GLY A 260 7.44 -5.54 8.63
N ASP A 261 7.86 -4.36 9.09
CA ASP A 261 8.16 -3.20 8.24
C ASP A 261 9.64 -2.98 7.94
N LEU A 262 10.55 -3.48 8.78
CA LEU A 262 12.01 -3.33 8.65
C LEU A 262 12.78 -4.66 8.65
N GLY A 263 12.08 -5.78 8.82
CA GLY A 263 12.65 -7.13 8.85
C GLY A 263 13.16 -7.57 10.22
N GLU A 264 13.53 -8.85 10.29
CA GLU A 264 13.92 -9.55 11.53
C GLU A 264 15.07 -8.89 12.28
N LEU A 265 16.10 -8.43 11.56
CA LEU A 265 17.28 -7.81 12.18
C LEU A 265 16.90 -6.61 13.07
N VAL A 266 16.00 -5.74 12.58
CA VAL A 266 15.58 -4.55 13.34
C VAL A 266 14.59 -4.93 14.43
N GLY A 267 13.70 -5.89 14.18
CA GLY A 267 12.84 -6.47 15.22
C GLY A 267 13.63 -7.01 16.41
N ASP A 268 14.68 -7.79 16.16
CA ASP A 268 15.53 -8.34 17.21
C ASP A 268 16.31 -7.24 17.94
N LEU A 269 16.76 -6.20 17.23
CA LEU A 269 17.38 -5.02 17.86
C LEU A 269 16.43 -4.33 18.84
N VAL A 270 15.15 -4.18 18.47
CA VAL A 270 14.11 -3.61 19.31
C VAL A 270 13.82 -4.51 20.51
N ASP A 271 13.66 -5.83 20.30
CA ASP A 271 13.35 -6.78 21.37
C ASP A 271 14.42 -6.79 22.46
N ASP A 272 15.70 -6.81 22.09
CA ASP A 272 16.79 -6.76 23.08
C ASP A 272 16.88 -5.39 23.74
N ARG A 273 16.63 -4.30 23.01
CA ARG A 273 16.65 -2.94 23.57
C ARG A 273 15.60 -2.76 24.67
N LEU A 274 14.47 -3.46 24.53
CA LEU A 274 13.36 -3.45 25.47
C LEU A 274 13.38 -4.61 26.45
N GLY A 275 14.35 -5.54 26.36
CA GLY A 275 14.42 -6.73 27.23
C GLY A 275 13.22 -7.68 27.08
N LEU A 276 12.59 -7.74 25.89
CA LEU A 276 11.43 -8.61 25.63
C LEU A 276 11.83 -10.08 25.52
N SER A 277 13.06 -10.36 25.06
CA SER A 277 13.62 -11.71 24.91
C SER A 277 14.37 -12.22 26.15
N GLY A 278 14.30 -11.49 27.27
CA GLY A 278 14.97 -11.85 28.53
C GLY A 278 16.50 -11.68 28.54
N HIS A 279 17.08 -11.11 27.47
CA HIS A 279 18.51 -10.83 27.37
C HIS A 279 18.73 -9.34 27.10
N GLU A 280 19.30 -8.62 28.06
CA GLU A 280 19.73 -7.24 27.87
C GLU A 280 21.18 -7.21 27.37
N ALA A 281 21.36 -7.26 26.06
CA ALA A 281 22.67 -7.03 25.46
C ALA A 281 22.94 -5.53 25.35
N SER A 282 24.11 -5.06 25.78
CA SER A 282 24.46 -3.66 25.58
C SER A 282 24.55 -3.36 24.07
N VAL A 283 24.16 -2.14 23.68
CA VAL A 283 24.27 -1.64 22.29
C VAL A 283 25.66 -1.88 21.69
N ARG A 284 26.72 -1.85 22.53
CA ARG A 284 28.10 -2.06 22.12
C ARG A 284 28.41 -3.52 21.78
N GLU A 285 27.97 -4.45 22.62
CA GLU A 285 28.15 -5.90 22.39
C GLU A 285 27.39 -6.33 21.13
N LYS A 286 26.18 -5.80 20.95
CA LYS A 286 25.33 -6.15 19.82
C LYS A 286 25.86 -5.58 18.49
N ALA A 287 26.36 -4.34 18.50
CA ALA A 287 27.04 -3.76 17.35
C ALA A 287 28.26 -4.60 16.93
N ALA A 288 29.07 -5.07 17.89
CA ALA A 288 30.21 -5.93 17.63
C ALA A 288 29.80 -7.31 17.07
N ALA A 289 28.76 -7.94 17.65
CA ALA A 289 28.25 -9.22 17.20
C ALA A 289 27.69 -9.18 15.77
N LEU A 290 27.04 -8.07 15.38
CA LEU A 290 26.48 -7.87 14.05
C LEU A 290 27.48 -7.28 13.04
N GLY A 291 28.72 -6.98 13.45
CA GLY A 291 29.71 -6.33 12.60
C GLY A 291 29.33 -4.91 12.17
N LEU A 292 28.48 -4.23 12.95
CA LEU A 292 27.98 -2.89 12.67
C LEU A 292 28.66 -1.84 13.55
N THR A 293 28.65 -0.59 13.08
CA THR A 293 29.04 0.54 13.93
C THR A 293 27.91 0.92 14.88
N ARG A 294 28.25 1.51 16.04
CA ARG A 294 27.22 2.04 16.97
C ARG A 294 26.29 3.04 16.30
N ALA A 295 26.85 3.90 15.44
CA ALA A 295 26.07 4.87 14.67
C ALA A 295 25.04 4.19 13.76
N ARG A 296 25.43 3.10 13.09
CA ARG A 296 24.50 2.35 12.24
C ARG A 296 23.39 1.67 13.06
N LEU A 297 23.71 1.15 14.24
CA LEU A 297 22.72 0.56 15.13
C LEU A 297 21.70 1.60 15.62
N TYR A 298 22.15 2.79 16.03
CA TYR A 298 21.24 3.88 16.39
C TYR A 298 20.37 4.35 15.22
N GLN A 299 20.90 4.33 13.99
CA GLN A 299 20.11 4.63 12.81
C GLN A 299 18.98 3.62 12.60
N LEU A 300 19.26 2.31 12.76
CA LEU A 300 18.22 1.27 12.66
C LEU A 300 17.16 1.41 13.76
N LEU A 301 17.55 1.78 14.98
CA LEU A 301 16.58 2.07 16.06
C LEU A 301 15.76 3.35 15.78
N ALA A 302 16.37 4.37 15.18
CA ALA A 302 15.65 5.58 14.77
C ALA A 302 14.64 5.27 13.64
N ASP A 303 14.99 4.37 12.73
CA ASP A 303 14.10 3.90 11.67
C ASP A 303 12.86 3.19 12.26
N ALA A 304 13.00 2.47 13.39
CA ALA A 304 11.87 1.87 14.10
C ALA A 304 10.86 2.91 14.61
N ALA A 305 11.34 4.05 15.13
CA ALA A 305 10.48 5.16 15.53
C ALA A 305 9.74 5.76 14.33
N GLU A 306 10.42 5.90 13.19
CA GLU A 306 9.82 6.42 11.95
C GLU A 306 8.69 5.51 11.44
N VAL A 307 8.88 4.19 11.50
CA VAL A 307 7.83 3.21 11.17
C VAL A 307 6.58 3.45 12.00
N ILE A 308 6.72 3.54 13.33
CA ILE A 308 5.57 3.75 14.21
C ILE A 308 4.91 5.10 13.94
N ALA A 309 5.69 6.16 13.71
CA ALA A 309 5.15 7.48 13.36
C ALA A 309 4.36 7.49 12.03
N VAL A 310 4.73 6.64 11.06
CA VAL A 310 4.02 6.47 9.79
C VAL A 310 2.76 5.62 9.96
N ARG A 311 2.87 4.50 10.68
CA ARG A 311 1.78 3.53 10.85
C ARG A 311 0.71 4.01 11.82
N TRP A 312 1.11 4.72 12.88
CA TRP A 312 0.23 5.15 13.95
C TRP A 312 0.66 6.52 14.53
N PRO A 313 0.40 7.61 13.80
CA PRO A 313 0.72 8.97 14.24
C PRO A 313 0.14 9.32 15.63
N GLU A 314 -1.07 8.86 15.91
CA GLU A 314 -1.81 9.13 17.15
C GLU A 314 -1.19 8.45 18.38
N GLY A 315 -0.39 7.39 18.17
CA GLY A 315 0.22 6.61 19.24
C GLY A 315 1.11 7.42 20.17
N GLN A 316 1.80 8.44 19.64
CA GLN A 316 2.66 9.32 20.44
C GLN A 316 1.88 10.00 21.56
N TYR A 317 0.73 10.58 21.24
CA TYR A 317 -0.08 11.30 22.21
C TYR A 317 -0.63 10.36 23.30
N LEU A 318 -1.16 9.21 22.89
CA LEU A 318 -1.74 8.23 23.81
C LEU A 318 -0.69 7.61 24.74
N ALA A 319 0.48 7.25 24.20
CA ALA A 319 1.59 6.72 24.99
C ALA A 319 2.12 7.76 25.99
N GLN A 320 2.24 9.02 25.59
CA GLN A 320 2.65 10.11 26.48
C GLN A 320 1.61 10.38 27.57
N HIS A 321 0.32 10.30 27.26
CA HIS A 321 -0.75 10.41 28.25
C HIS A 321 -0.68 9.31 29.30
N LEU A 322 -0.45 8.06 28.87
CA LEU A 322 -0.29 6.95 29.81
C LEU A 322 0.96 7.11 30.66
N ALA A 323 2.07 7.55 30.07
CA ALA A 323 3.30 7.86 30.81
C ALA A 323 3.08 8.96 31.86
N GLY A 324 2.32 10.00 31.54
CA GLY A 324 1.93 11.05 32.48
C GLY A 324 1.08 10.52 33.63
N LYS A 325 0.11 9.64 33.33
CA LYS A 325 -0.74 8.99 34.32
C LYS A 325 0.05 8.09 35.29
N LEU A 326 0.95 7.26 34.77
CA LEU A 326 1.79 6.39 35.61
C LEU A 326 2.65 7.24 36.58
N ARG A 327 3.24 8.33 36.09
CA ARG A 327 4.02 9.26 36.91
C ARG A 327 3.17 9.95 37.98
N SER A 328 1.95 10.38 37.66
CA SER A 328 1.08 11.08 38.60
C SER A 328 0.49 10.16 39.67
N GLN A 329 0.33 8.87 39.38
CA GLN A 329 -0.15 7.86 40.32
C GLN A 329 0.97 7.32 41.24
N GLY A 330 2.19 7.85 41.13
CA GLY A 330 3.33 7.43 41.97
C GLY A 330 3.81 6.01 41.67
N ALA A 331 3.58 5.52 40.45
CA ALA A 331 4.09 4.22 40.02
C ALA A 331 5.62 4.17 40.14
N ASP A 332 6.15 3.05 40.61
CA ASP A 332 7.60 2.85 40.72
C ASP A 332 8.22 2.86 39.32
N LEU A 333 9.07 3.86 39.04
CA LEU A 333 9.71 4.01 37.74
C LEU A 333 10.56 2.78 37.35
N GLY A 334 11.09 2.05 38.33
CA GLY A 334 11.81 0.80 38.08
C GLY A 334 10.90 -0.33 37.60
N GLU A 335 9.66 -0.39 38.11
CA GLU A 335 8.67 -1.39 37.69
C GLU A 335 8.21 -1.17 36.24
N TYR A 336 8.22 0.08 35.77
CA TYR A 336 7.77 0.49 34.44
C TYR A 336 8.93 0.88 33.50
N GLU A 337 10.17 0.51 33.83
CA GLU A 337 11.37 0.91 33.07
C GLU A 337 11.27 0.57 31.58
N ARG A 338 10.83 -0.67 31.26
CA ARG A 338 10.64 -1.12 29.88
C ARG A 338 9.62 -0.29 29.11
N PHE A 339 8.53 0.10 29.77
CA PHE A 339 7.53 0.97 29.15
C PHE A 339 8.11 2.35 28.83
N PHE A 340 8.83 2.98 29.76
CA PHE A 340 9.46 4.28 29.49
C PHE A 340 10.54 4.17 28.39
N ALA A 341 11.33 3.11 28.39
CA ALA A 341 12.29 2.84 27.32
C ALA A 341 11.60 2.67 25.95
N ALA A 342 10.44 2.01 25.91
CA ALA A 342 9.64 1.88 24.69
C ALA A 342 9.07 3.23 24.22
N VAL A 343 8.60 4.07 25.14
CA VAL A 343 8.13 5.43 24.82
C VAL A 343 9.26 6.25 24.21
N ASP A 344 10.46 6.21 24.79
CA ASP A 344 11.62 6.93 24.27
C ASP A 344 12.10 6.39 22.91
N LEU A 345 11.98 5.08 22.69
CA LEU A 345 12.38 4.43 21.45
C LEU A 345 11.42 4.72 20.29
N PHE A 346 10.12 4.50 20.50
CA PHE A 346 9.10 4.59 19.44
C PHE A 346 8.47 5.97 19.30
N PHE A 347 8.44 6.75 20.37
CA PHE A 347 7.78 8.06 20.41
C PHE A 347 8.73 9.16 20.91
N PRO A 348 9.94 9.28 20.33
CA PRO A 348 10.92 10.24 20.79
C PRO A 348 10.31 11.64 20.78
N SER A 349 10.47 12.36 21.88
CA SER A 349 10.12 13.78 21.93
C SER A 349 10.92 14.47 20.84
N ARG A 350 10.25 15.15 19.90
CA ARG A 350 10.95 15.96 18.91
C ARG A 350 11.73 17.03 19.66
N HIS A 351 13.00 16.77 19.94
CA HIS A 351 13.92 17.82 20.31
C HIS A 351 13.87 18.83 19.17
N VAL A 352 13.43 20.05 19.48
CA VAL A 352 13.65 21.22 18.64
C VAL A 352 15.10 21.14 18.15
N ASN A 353 15.28 21.08 16.83
CA ASN A 353 16.57 20.99 16.18
C ASN A 353 17.60 21.91 16.86
N GLY A 354 18.72 21.34 17.31
CA GLY A 354 19.94 22.10 17.60
C GLY A 354 20.51 21.99 18.99
N THR A 355 20.85 20.79 19.47
CA THR A 355 21.99 20.63 20.39
C THR A 355 22.61 19.25 20.21
N ALA A 356 23.90 19.25 19.87
CA ALA A 356 24.75 18.07 19.77
C ALA A 356 24.73 17.23 21.07
N PRO A 357 25.01 15.91 21.00
CA PRO A 357 25.07 15.08 22.19
C PRO A 357 26.15 15.59 23.16
N PRO A 358 25.96 15.45 24.48
CA PRO A 358 26.97 15.85 25.45
C PRO A 358 28.19 14.95 25.28
N SER A 359 29.32 15.57 24.93
CA SER A 359 30.63 14.95 25.01
C SER A 359 30.93 14.60 26.47
N GLN A 360 30.89 13.31 26.80
CA GLN A 360 31.47 12.81 28.05
C GLN A 360 32.99 12.81 27.94
N GLY A 361 33.64 13.40 28.94
CA GLY A 361 35.02 13.06 29.32
C GLY A 361 35.97 14.24 29.40
N ASP A 362 36.06 14.86 30.58
CA ASP A 362 37.38 15.21 31.10
C ASP A 362 37.46 14.78 32.57
N ALA A 363 37.80 13.51 32.74
CA ALA A 363 38.34 12.97 33.98
C ALA A 363 39.85 13.04 33.87
N THR A 364 40.43 14.17 34.29
CA THR A 364 41.86 14.27 34.59
C THR A 364 42.05 14.34 36.11
N ARG A 365 42.97 13.47 36.56
CA ARG A 365 43.27 13.04 37.93
C ARG A 365 43.71 14.16 38.89
N PRO A 366 43.64 13.91 40.20
CA PRO A 366 44.32 14.73 41.20
C PRO A 366 45.80 14.33 41.28
N ASP A 367 46.70 15.30 41.32
CA ASP A 367 48.00 15.14 41.98
C ASP A 367 48.45 16.48 42.54
N GLY A 368 48.74 16.47 43.84
CA GLY A 368 49.17 17.64 44.58
C GLY A 368 50.62 18.02 44.27
N HIS A 369 50.92 19.31 44.37
CA HIS A 369 52.10 19.75 45.12
C HIS A 369 51.99 21.24 45.48
N GLN A 370 52.28 21.50 46.75
CA GLN A 370 52.56 22.79 47.36
C GLN A 370 53.48 23.69 46.51
N ARG A 371 53.24 25.01 46.52
CA ARG A 371 54.14 26.01 47.15
C ARG A 371 53.63 27.46 47.00
N ARG A 372 53.51 28.11 48.16
CA ARG A 372 53.79 29.53 48.53
C ARG A 372 53.97 30.57 47.40
N ALA A 373 53.23 31.68 47.50
CA ALA A 373 53.74 33.00 47.94
C ALA A 373 52.58 34.02 47.99
N GLY A 374 52.53 34.83 49.05
CA GLY A 374 51.52 35.86 49.30
C GLY A 374 51.12 35.86 50.76
#